data_AF-A0A7Y4XV92-F1
#
_entry.id   AF-A0A7Y4XV92-F1
#
_cell.length_a   1.000
_cell.length_b   1.000
_cell.length_c   1.000
_cell.angle_alpha   90.00
_cell.angle_beta   90.00
_cell.angle_gamma   90.00
#
_symmetry.space_group_name_H-M   'P 1'
#
loop_
_entity.id
_entity.type
_entity.pdbx_description
1 polymer ?
#
loop_
_entity_poly.entity_id
_entity_poly.type
_entity_poly.pdbx_seq_one_letter_code
_entity_poly.pdbx_strand_id
1 'polypeptide(L)' 'TILTENIDVLHNMAKALMKWETIDRSQIDDLMAGREPKPLPDINSGSGSKTDYTGQDQGNKPNLVKPAGQL' A
#
# COMPACT_ATOMS: atom_id res chain seq x y z
N THR A 1 -14.19 6.71 23.89
CA THR A 1 -14.81 6.87 22.55
C THR A 1 -13.69 6.72 21.55
N ILE A 2 -13.84 5.85 20.57
CA ILE A 2 -12.73 5.41 19.70
C ILE A 2 -11.98 6.55 18.99
N LEU A 3 -12.68 7.62 18.60
CA LEU A 3 -12.06 8.78 17.94
C LEU A 3 -11.19 9.59 18.89
N THR A 4 -11.60 9.72 20.15
CA THR A 4 -10.85 10.46 21.18
C THR A 4 -9.57 9.73 21.55
N GLU A 5 -9.60 8.40 21.54
CA GLU A 5 -8.43 7.53 21.76
C GLU A 5 -7.44 7.59 20.59
N ASN A 6 -7.88 8.00 19.40
CA ASN A 6 -7.09 8.08 18.17
C ASN A 6 -6.98 9.51 17.62
N ILE A 7 -6.98 10.50 18.51
CA ILE A 7 -7.01 11.93 18.12
C ILE A 7 -5.77 12.32 17.29
N ASP A 8 -4.62 11.71 17.57
CA ASP A 8 -3.38 11.96 16.83
C ASP A 8 -3.51 11.53 15.37
N VAL A 9 -4.12 10.38 15.14
CA VAL A 9 -4.39 9.87 13.79
C VAL A 9 -5.35 10.81 13.05
N LEU A 10 -6.40 11.30 13.73
CA LEU A 10 -7.33 12.28 13.14
C LEU A 10 -6.61 13.57 12.74
N HIS A 11 -5.76 14.12 13.60
CA HIS A 11 -4.98 15.31 13.31
C HIS A 11 -4.01 15.09 12.14
N ASN A 12 -3.41 13.90 12.04
CA ASN A 12 -2.51 13.57 10.95
C ASN A 12 -3.26 13.36 9.62
N MET A 13 -4.45 12.76 9.63
CA MET A 13 -5.34 12.71 8.46
C MET A 13 -5.73 14.12 7.99
N ALA A 14 -6.07 15.01 8.92
CA ALA A 14 -6.38 16.40 8.58
C ALA A 14 -5.19 17.12 7.94
N LYS A 15 -3.99 16.98 8.49
CA LYS A 15 -2.75 17.53 7.88
C LYS A 15 -2.48 16.96 6.49
N ALA A 16 -2.68 15.65 6.31
CA ALA A 16 -2.50 15.00 5.02
C ALA A 16 -3.47 15.55 3.96
N LEU A 17 -4.74 15.72 4.31
CA LEU A 17 -5.74 16.34 3.43
C LEU A 17 -5.42 17.81 3.12
N MET A 18 -4.88 18.58 4.07
CA MET A 18 -4.43 19.95 3.79
C MET A 18 -3.23 19.98 2.82
N LYS A 19 -2.39 18.94 2.82
CA LYS A 19 -1.19 18.87 1.97
C LYS A 19 -1.50 18.35 0.56
N TRP A 20 -2.37 17.36 0.44
CA TRP A 20 -2.60 16.62 -0.81
C TRP A 20 -4.05 16.63 -1.31
N GLU A 21 -4.97 17.27 -0.60
CA GLU A 21 -6.41 17.37 -0.89
C GLU A 21 -7.18 16.05 -0.81
N THR A 22 -6.62 14.97 -1.36
CA THR A 22 -7.13 13.60 -1.34
C THR A 22 -6.15 12.68 -0.62
N ILE A 23 -6.66 11.58 -0.06
CA ILE A 23 -5.84 10.48 0.46
C ILE A 23 -6.45 9.14 0.03
N ASP A 24 -5.58 8.18 -0.28
CA ASP A 24 -5.93 6.80 -0.62
C ASP A 24 -5.83 5.87 0.59
N ARG A 25 -6.40 4.67 0.45
CA ARG A 25 -6.40 3.64 1.49
C ARG A 25 -5.00 3.32 2.04
N SER A 26 -4.00 3.21 1.17
CA SER A 26 -2.62 2.91 1.60
C SER A 26 -2.04 3.99 2.51
N GLN A 27 -2.40 5.26 2.28
CA GLN A 27 -1.99 6.38 3.11
C GLN A 27 -2.74 6.37 4.45
N ILE A 28 -4.01 5.97 4.45
CA ILE A 28 -4.78 5.75 5.68
C ILE A 28 -4.13 4.63 6.51
N ASP A 29 -3.74 3.52 5.88
CA ASP A 29 -3.07 2.40 6.57
C ASP A 29 -1.72 2.84 7.18
N ASP A 30 -0.95 3.68 6.46
CA ASP A 30 0.28 4.28 6.99
C ASP A 30 0.00 5.16 8.22
N LEU A 31 -1.02 6.01 8.17
CA LEU A 31 -1.41 6.90 9.27
C LEU A 31 -1.91 6.11 10.50
N MET A 32 -2.70 5.06 10.28
CA MET A 32 -3.17 4.17 11.35
C MET A 32 -2.03 3.39 11.99
N ALA A 33 -0.96 3.08 11.23
CA ALA A 33 0.26 2.47 11.74
C ALA A 33 1.22 3.48 12.42
N GLY A 34 0.85 4.76 12.51
CA GLY A 34 1.68 5.82 13.07
C GLY A 34 2.86 6.22 12.17
N ARG A 35 2.80 5.90 10.88
CA ARG A 35 3.80 6.27 9.87
C ARG A 35 3.37 7.52 9.11
N GLU A 36 4.34 8.18 8.49
CA GLU A 36 4.04 9.29 7.60
C GLU A 36 3.45 8.76 6.27
N PRO A 37 2.28 9.25 5.82
CA PRO A 37 1.68 8.82 4.57
C PRO A 37 2.55 9.23 3.38
N LYS A 38 2.71 8.31 2.42
CA LYS A 38 3.46 8.57 1.19
C LYS A 38 2.67 9.50 0.25
N PRO A 39 3.34 10.29 -0.61
CA PRO A 39 2.66 11.06 -1.65
C PRO A 39 1.82 10.15 -2.57
N LEU A 40 0.68 10.67 -3.03
CA LEU A 40 -0.14 9.99 -4.04
C LEU A 40 0.68 9.78 -5.34
N PRO A 41 0.50 8.65 -6.04
CA PRO A 41 1.08 8.46 -7.36
C PRO A 41 0.47 9.47 -8.35
N ASP A 42 1.31 10.04 -9.23
CA ASP A 42 0.85 10.95 -10.27
C ASP A 42 0.00 10.19 -11.31
N ILE A 43 -1.31 10.42 -11.27
CA ILE A 43 -2.29 9.82 -12.18
C ILE A 43 -2.15 10.32 -13.63
N ASN A 44 -1.38 11.38 -13.89
CA ASN A 44 -1.15 11.93 -15.24
C ASN A 44 0.11 11.37 -15.92
N SER A 45 0.89 10.55 -15.20
CA SER A 45 2.02 9.83 -15.78
C SER A 45 1.53 8.62 -16.57
N GLY A 46 0.93 8.90 -17.73
CA GLY A 46 0.61 7.91 -18.75
C GLY A 46 1.88 7.29 -19.33
N SER A 47 2.46 6.31 -18.65
CA SER A 47 3.29 5.25 -19.23
C SER A 47 3.46 4.15 -18.20
N GLY A 48 3.03 2.93 -18.55
CA GLY A 48 2.92 1.80 -17.64
C GLY A 48 4.16 1.54 -16.80
N SER A 49 3.97 1.42 -15.49
CA SER A 49 4.92 0.77 -14.59
C SER A 49 4.10 0.04 -13.52
N LYS A 50 4.38 -1.25 -13.41
CA LYS A 50 3.62 -2.28 -12.71
C LYS A 50 3.20 -1.86 -11.30
N THR A 51 1.93 -2.09 -11.00
CA THR A 51 1.48 -2.34 -9.62
C THR A 51 2.01 -3.70 -9.20
N ASP A 52 3.25 -3.74 -8.70
CA ASP A 52 3.77 -4.89 -7.95
C ASP A 52 3.11 -4.89 -6.56
N TYR A 53 1.87 -5.37 -6.49
CA TYR A 53 1.29 -5.87 -5.24
C TYR A 53 1.93 -7.23 -4.94
N THR A 54 3.14 -7.24 -4.38
CA THR A 54 3.69 -8.45 -3.76
C THR A 54 3.54 -8.36 -2.25
N GLY A 55 2.35 -8.68 -1.76
CA GLY A 55 2.22 -9.30 -0.45
C GLY A 55 2.78 -10.72 -0.56
N GLN A 56 4.05 -10.93 -0.20
CA GLN A 56 4.58 -12.27 0.02
C GLN A 56 4.21 -12.72 1.42
N ASP A 57 2.95 -13.14 1.56
CA ASP A 57 2.55 -14.14 2.55
C ASP A 57 2.99 -15.53 2.06
N GLN A 58 3.52 -16.33 2.98
CA GLN A 58 4.19 -17.59 2.69
C GLN A 58 3.17 -18.69 2.37
N GLY A 59 3.17 -19.19 1.12
CA GLY A 59 2.25 -20.25 0.73
C GLY A 59 2.78 -21.12 -0.41
N ASN A 60 3.56 -22.14 -0.05
CA ASN A 60 3.74 -23.41 -0.77
C ASN A 60 4.29 -23.36 -2.22
N LYS A 61 5.57 -23.70 -2.39
CA LYS A 61 6.19 -23.95 -3.72
C LYS A 61 5.69 -25.30 -4.26
N PRO A 62 4.95 -25.40 -5.37
CA PRO A 62 4.82 -26.67 -6.07
C PRO A 62 6.16 -26.94 -6.76
N ASN A 63 6.80 -28.04 -6.37
CA ASN A 63 8.02 -28.55 -6.98
C ASN A 63 7.77 -28.75 -8.49
N LEU A 64 8.38 -27.90 -9.33
CA LEU A 64 8.24 -28.01 -10.78
C LEU A 64 9.07 -29.21 -11.24
N VAL A 65 8.40 -30.36 -11.34
CA VAL A 65 8.92 -31.60 -11.91
C VAL A 65 9.42 -31.28 -13.32
N LYS A 66 10.73 -31.34 -13.54
CA LYS A 66 11.30 -31.27 -14.88
C LYS A 66 10.79 -32.49 -15.65
N PRO A 67 10.12 -32.35 -16.81
CA PRO A 67 9.77 -33.51 -17.61
C PRO A 67 11.05 -34.11 -18.19
N ALA A 68 11.29 -35.37 -17.86
CA ALA A 68 12.32 -36.18 -18.47
C ALA A 68 11.96 -36.47 -19.95
N GLY A 69 12.87 -36.14 -20.86
CA GLY A 69 13.02 -36.79 -22.17
C GLY A 69 12.46 -36.05 -23.39
N GLN A 70 13.33 -35.42 -24.18
CA GLN A 70 13.19 -35.44 -25.64
C GLN A 70 14.53 -35.15 -26.37
N LEU A 71 15.02 -36.24 -26.98
CA LEU A 71 16.10 -36.40 -27.98
C LEU A 71 17.56 -36.27 -27.52
#